data_AF-A0A183LV29-F1
#
_entry.id   AF-A0A183LV29-F1
#
_cell.length_a   1.000
_cell.length_b   1.000
_cell.length_c   1.000
_cell.angle_alpha   90.00
_cell.angle_beta   90.00
_cell.angle_gamma   90.00
#
_symmetry.space_group_name_H-M   'P 1'
#
loop_
_entity.id
_entity.type
_entity.pdbx_description
1 polymer ?
#
loop_
_entity_poly.entity_id
_entity_poly.type
_entity_poly.pdbx_seq_one_letter_code
_entity_poly.pdbx_strand_id
1 'polypeptide(L)'
;GSWSPTRPSVFYTCRVDGSIEVWDLLDKTYEPTMIQSISANPLTALSIWDSPKRQFIATGDIQGVLQLFIVSLFYLVNYVFFHLELFGLRLQTPLPSELKKFNEYIEREVKRKEFVSMRWNLREQEKIEQEAENKRRAGLAPAVMLSNEEIIQKEKLEYEKYLSEEHTFLRSLGLVEEDD
;
A
#
# COMPACT_ATOMS: atom_id res chain seq x y z
N GLY A 1 4.10 10.90 -5.46
CA GLY A 1 4.00 10.19 -6.76
C GLY A 1 2.72 10.58 -7.45
N SER A 2 2.61 10.35 -8.75
CA SER A 2 1.43 10.71 -9.55
C SER A 2 1.24 9.74 -10.72
N TRP A 3 -0.01 9.47 -11.10
CA TRP A 3 -0.34 8.69 -12.29
C TRP A 3 -0.15 9.53 -13.56
N SER A 4 0.18 8.88 -14.68
CA SER A 4 0.18 9.53 -15.98
C SER A 4 -1.25 9.94 -16.37
N PRO A 5 -1.48 11.19 -16.80
CA PRO A 5 -2.80 11.65 -17.23
C PRO A 5 -3.24 11.04 -18.57
N THR A 6 -2.31 10.53 -19.40
CA THR A 6 -2.63 9.98 -20.72
C THR A 6 -2.57 8.46 -20.80
N ARG A 7 -1.83 7.78 -19.90
CA ARG A 7 -1.66 6.32 -19.91
C ARG A 7 -2.02 5.71 -18.56
N PRO A 8 -3.05 4.84 -18.47
CA PRO A 8 -3.53 4.31 -17.19
C PRO A 8 -2.55 3.32 -16.52
N SER A 9 -1.65 2.72 -17.30
CA SER A 9 -0.66 1.76 -16.80
C SER A 9 0.59 2.40 -16.21
N VAL A 10 0.76 3.71 -16.39
CA VAL A 10 2.01 4.42 -16.10
C VAL A 10 1.86 5.33 -14.88
N PHE A 11 2.81 5.24 -13.95
CA PHE A 11 2.90 6.17 -12.82
C PHE A 11 4.34 6.52 -12.47
N TYR A 12 4.47 7.60 -11.70
CA TYR A 12 5.74 8.21 -11.35
C TYR A 12 5.89 8.27 -9.83
N THR A 13 7.06 7.89 -9.33
CA THR A 13 7.40 7.95 -7.90
C THR A 13 8.61 8.85 -7.69
N CYS A 14 8.66 9.49 -6.51
CA CYS A 14 9.84 10.22 -6.06
C CYS A 14 10.55 9.42 -4.98
N ARG A 15 11.88 9.47 -4.99
CA ARG A 15 12.72 8.81 -4.01
C ARG A 15 13.47 9.83 -3.16
N VAL A 16 13.86 9.36 -1.97
CA VAL A 16 14.66 10.10 -1.00
C VAL A 16 16.10 10.36 -1.49
N ASP A 17 16.58 9.59 -2.46
CA ASP A 17 17.90 9.79 -3.07
C ASP A 17 17.91 10.83 -4.20
N GLY A 18 16.81 11.58 -4.36
CA GLY A 18 16.72 12.63 -5.37
C GLY A 18 16.41 12.12 -6.79
N SER A 19 15.97 10.87 -6.91
CA SER A 19 15.57 10.27 -8.18
C SER A 19 14.05 10.16 -8.37
N ILE A 20 13.62 10.13 -9.63
CA ILE A 20 12.25 9.83 -10.04
C ILE A 20 12.28 8.47 -10.73
N GLU A 21 11.31 7.62 -10.41
CA GLU A 21 11.10 6.37 -11.13
C GLU A 21 9.82 6.43 -11.96
N VAL A 22 9.88 5.84 -13.14
CA VAL A 22 8.76 5.66 -14.05
C VAL A 22 8.44 4.18 -14.11
N TRP A 23 7.18 3.87 -13.84
CA TRP A 23 6.67 2.50 -13.80
C TRP A 23 5.62 2.34 -14.89
N ASP A 24 5.73 1.28 -15.71
CA ASP A 24 4.69 0.83 -16.64
C ASP A 24 4.26 -0.59 -16.28
N LEU A 25 3.08 -0.71 -15.65
CA LEU A 25 2.57 -2.00 -15.14
C LEU A 25 2.22 -3.00 -16.25
N LEU A 26 2.06 -2.55 -17.49
CA LEU A 26 1.84 -3.43 -18.64
C LEU A 26 3.14 -3.95 -19.27
N ASP A 27 4.29 -3.36 -18.90
CA ASP A 27 5.61 -3.78 -19.36
C ASP A 27 6.32 -4.61 -18.28
N LYS A 28 6.59 -4.02 -17.11
CA LYS A 28 7.30 -4.65 -16.00
C LYS A 28 6.70 -4.24 -14.66
N THR A 29 6.49 -5.23 -13.80
CA THR A 29 5.87 -5.03 -12.48
C THR A 29 6.84 -5.16 -11.31
N TYR A 30 8.01 -5.75 -11.54
CA TYR A 30 9.01 -6.04 -10.51
C TYR A 30 10.15 -5.01 -10.47
N GLU A 31 10.29 -4.17 -11.49
CA GLU A 31 11.31 -3.13 -11.58
C GLU A 31 10.76 -1.91 -12.31
N PRO A 32 11.24 -0.69 -11.99
CA PRO A 32 10.86 0.50 -12.71
C PRO A 32 11.36 0.44 -14.16
N THR A 33 10.54 0.92 -15.08
CA THR A 33 10.89 1.02 -16.51
C THR A 33 12.02 2.02 -16.74
N MET A 34 12.07 3.08 -15.94
CA MET A 34 13.18 4.04 -15.93
C MET A 34 13.39 4.62 -14.53
N ILE A 35 14.65 4.92 -14.21
CA ILE A 35 15.03 5.73 -13.05
C ILE A 35 15.88 6.90 -13.57
N GLN A 36 15.57 8.12 -13.15
CA GLN A 36 16.33 9.31 -13.51
C GLN A 36 16.69 10.08 -12.23
N SER A 37 17.98 10.36 -12.03
CA SER A 37 18.45 11.23 -10.94
C SER A 37 18.26 12.70 -11.33
N ILE A 38 17.68 13.48 -10.42
CA ILE A 38 17.22 14.86 -10.66
C ILE A 38 17.89 15.85 -9.73
N SER A 39 18.02 15.48 -8.46
CA SER A 39 18.70 16.26 -7.44
C SER A 39 19.60 15.35 -6.60
N ALA A 40 20.58 15.93 -5.92
CA ALA A 40 21.32 15.24 -4.86
C ALA A 40 20.55 15.22 -3.53
N ASN A 41 19.45 15.99 -3.45
CA ASN A 41 18.61 16.10 -2.27
C ASN A 41 17.34 15.24 -2.40
N PRO A 42 16.74 14.82 -1.27
CA PRO A 42 15.44 14.16 -1.26
C PRO A 42 14.35 14.95 -1.98
N LEU A 43 13.65 14.29 -2.90
CA LEU A 43 12.45 14.84 -3.53
C LEU A 43 11.27 14.69 -2.58
N THR A 44 10.54 15.79 -2.38
CA THR A 44 9.40 15.89 -1.45
C THR A 44 8.06 15.95 -2.17
N ALA A 45 8.03 16.52 -3.39
CA ALA A 45 6.83 16.69 -4.17
C ALA A 45 7.04 16.31 -5.64
N LEU A 46 6.00 15.75 -6.27
CA LEU A 46 5.94 15.55 -7.72
C LEU A 46 4.54 15.76 -8.23
N SER A 47 4.43 16.53 -9.31
CA SER A 47 3.18 16.83 -10.01
C SER A 47 3.38 16.68 -11.50
N ILE A 48 2.34 16.23 -12.19
CA ILE A 48 2.36 16.05 -13.64
C ILE A 48 1.31 16.98 -14.23
N TRP A 49 1.72 17.75 -15.23
CA TRP A 49 0.85 18.64 -15.97
C TRP A 49 0.73 18.16 -17.41
N ASP A 50 -0.50 17.90 -17.86
CA ASP A 50 -0.80 17.56 -19.25
C ASP A 50 -1.14 18.81 -20.05
N SER A 51 -0.51 18.96 -21.21
CA SER A 51 -0.82 20.00 -22.19
C SER A 51 -0.94 19.34 -23.56
N PRO A 52 -1.78 19.85 -24.48
CA PRO A 52 -2.12 19.17 -25.74
C PRO A 52 -0.92 18.76 -26.62
N LYS A 53 0.25 19.37 -26.43
CA LYS A 53 1.47 19.09 -27.20
C LYS A 53 2.60 18.48 -26.37
N ARG A 54 2.56 18.61 -25.04
CA ARG A 54 3.67 18.27 -24.14
C ARG A 54 3.14 17.96 -22.75
N GLN A 55 3.75 16.98 -22.11
CA GLN A 55 3.59 16.79 -20.67
C GLN A 55 4.78 17.35 -19.92
N PHE A 56 4.52 17.86 -18.73
CA PHE A 56 5.53 18.39 -17.82
C PHE A 56 5.49 17.64 -16.50
N ILE A 57 6.67 17.41 -15.92
CA ILE A 57 6.85 16.92 -14.56
C ILE A 57 7.47 18.05 -13.75
N ALA A 58 6.82 18.40 -12.64
CA ALA A 58 7.33 19.32 -11.66
C ALA A 58 7.78 18.54 -10.43
N THR A 59 9.00 18.79 -9.96
CA THR A 59 9.54 18.17 -8.74
C THR A 59 10.05 19.21 -7.76
N GLY A 60 9.67 19.05 -6.49
CA GLY A 60 10.19 19.85 -5.39
C GLY A 60 11.15 19.01 -4.55
N ASP A 61 12.26 19.62 -4.12
CA ASP A 61 13.19 19.02 -3.16
C ASP A 61 13.02 19.56 -1.73
N ILE A 62 13.75 18.98 -0.78
CA ILE A 62 13.72 19.40 0.63
C ILE A 62 14.32 20.80 0.87
N GLN A 63 15.10 21.34 -0.06
CA GLN A 63 15.69 22.67 0.03
C GLN A 63 14.75 23.75 -0.55
N GLY A 64 13.54 23.35 -0.97
CA GLY A 64 12.56 24.26 -1.56
C GLY A 64 12.84 24.58 -3.03
N VAL A 65 13.72 23.82 -3.70
CA VAL A 65 14.00 23.99 -5.13
C VAL A 65 12.92 23.27 -5.94
N LEU A 66 12.30 24.01 -6.87
CA LEU A 66 11.37 23.48 -7.87
C LEU A 66 12.10 23.30 -9.20
N GLN A 67 12.06 22.09 -9.76
CA GLN A 67 12.57 21.77 -11.08
C GLN A 67 11.42 21.32 -11.99
N LEU A 68 11.47 21.74 -13.26
CA LEU A 68 10.47 21.42 -14.28
C LEU A 68 11.12 20.68 -15.45
N PHE A 69 10.54 19.55 -15.83
CA PHE A 69 11.00 18.72 -16.93
C PHE A 69 9.88 18.51 -17.93
N ILE A 70 10.22 18.48 -19.22
CA ILE A 70 9.30 18.03 -20.26
C ILE A 70 9.40 16.51 -20.33
N VAL A 71 8.29 15.80 -20.16
CA VAL A 71 8.22 14.33 -20.19
C VAL A 71 8.91 13.77 -21.43
N SER A 72 8.67 14.31 -22.62
CA SER A 72 9.31 13.81 -23.85
C SER A 72 10.84 14.01 -23.91
N LEU A 73 11.41 14.96 -23.17
CA LEU A 73 12.86 15.20 -23.07
C LEU A 73 13.48 14.59 -21.81
N PHE A 74 12.67 14.33 -20.78
CA PHE A 74 13.07 13.71 -19.52
C PHE A 74 13.71 12.33 -19.76
N TYR A 75 13.22 11.59 -20.74
CA TYR A 75 13.75 10.27 -21.11
C TYR A 75 15.04 10.33 -21.96
N LEU A 76 15.43 11.50 -22.48
CA LEU A 76 16.50 11.63 -23.49
C LEU A 76 17.91 11.71 -22.88
N VAL A 77 18.06 11.71 -21.55
CA VAL A 77 19.33 12.15 -20.93
C VAL A 77 20.40 11.04 -20.81
N ASN A 78 20.13 9.75 -21.06
CA ASN A 78 21.14 8.71 -20.76
C ASN A 78 21.24 7.44 -21.64
N TYR A 79 20.57 7.32 -22.80
CA TYR A 79 20.79 6.13 -23.65
C TYR A 79 20.87 6.45 -25.15
N VAL A 80 21.62 5.60 -25.86
CA VAL A 80 21.96 5.70 -27.28
C VAL A 80 20.76 6.13 -28.13
N PHE A 81 20.95 7.24 -28.83
CA PHE A 81 20.05 8.11 -29.60
C PHE A 81 19.01 7.43 -30.53
N PHE A 82 19.06 6.10 -30.73
CA PHE A 82 18.24 5.39 -31.72
C PHE A 82 17.11 4.50 -31.14
N HIS A 83 17.18 4.11 -29.87
CA HIS A 83 16.12 3.28 -29.24
C HIS A 83 15.07 4.09 -28.46
N LEU A 84 15.35 5.38 -28.23
CA LEU A 84 14.62 6.25 -27.29
C LEU A 84 13.51 7.09 -27.95
N GLU A 85 13.64 7.45 -29.23
CA GLU A 85 12.57 8.19 -29.94
C GLU A 85 11.26 7.39 -29.98
N LEU A 86 11.35 6.06 -30.06
CA LEU A 86 10.17 5.18 -30.03
C LEU A 86 9.58 4.99 -28.62
N PHE A 87 10.41 5.06 -27.57
CA PHE A 87 9.96 4.79 -26.18
C PHE A 87 9.38 6.05 -25.51
N GLY A 88 9.99 7.21 -25.71
CA GLY A 88 9.45 8.50 -25.23
C GLY A 88 8.10 8.84 -25.87
N LEU A 89 7.90 8.46 -27.13
CA LEU A 89 6.61 8.58 -27.81
C LEU A 89 5.56 7.62 -27.20
N ARG A 90 5.98 6.39 -26.85
CA ARG A 90 5.12 5.33 -26.28
C ARG A 90 4.55 5.64 -24.90
N LEU A 91 5.16 6.54 -24.13
CA LEU A 91 4.69 6.91 -22.79
C LEU A 91 3.72 8.10 -22.78
N GLN A 92 3.71 8.92 -23.85
CA GLN A 92 2.74 10.00 -24.02
C GLN A 92 1.53 9.57 -24.84
N THR A 93 1.72 8.76 -25.88
CA THR A 93 0.62 8.35 -26.75
C THR A 93 -0.19 7.23 -26.11
N PRO A 94 -1.51 7.39 -25.91
CA PRO A 94 -2.35 6.28 -25.47
C PRO A 94 -2.30 5.16 -26.52
N LEU A 95 -1.96 3.94 -26.12
CA LEU A 95 -2.03 2.81 -27.05
C LEU A 95 -3.49 2.40 -27.26
N PRO A 96 -3.90 2.00 -28.48
CA PRO A 96 -5.23 1.44 -28.69
C PRO A 96 -5.47 0.26 -27.75
N SER A 97 -6.63 0.23 -27.09
CA SER A 97 -7.03 -0.80 -26.11
C SER A 97 -6.17 -0.91 -24.85
N GLU A 98 -5.31 0.07 -24.54
CA GLU A 98 -4.44 0.02 -23.36
C GLU A 98 -5.24 -0.04 -22.06
N LEU A 99 -6.30 0.78 -21.93
CA LEU A 99 -7.18 0.75 -20.77
C LEU A 99 -7.81 -0.64 -20.56
N LYS A 100 -8.21 -1.31 -21.65
CA LYS A 100 -8.75 -2.66 -21.58
C LYS A 100 -7.72 -3.66 -21.05
N LYS A 101 -6.50 -3.64 -21.59
CA LYS A 101 -5.40 -4.51 -21.14
C LYS A 101 -5.03 -4.25 -19.68
N PHE A 102 -5.02 -2.98 -19.27
CA PHE A 102 -4.77 -2.58 -17.89
C PHE A 102 -5.84 -3.14 -16.95
N ASN A 103 -7.13 -2.98 -17.30
CA ASN A 103 -8.22 -3.54 -16.50
C ASN A 103 -8.14 -5.07 -16.40
N GLU A 104 -7.89 -5.76 -17.52
CA GLU A 104 -7.67 -7.22 -17.54
C GLU A 104 -6.48 -7.66 -16.69
N TYR A 105 -5.42 -6.86 -16.63
CA TYR A 105 -4.28 -7.09 -15.73
C TYR A 105 -4.70 -6.95 -14.27
N ILE A 106 -5.34 -5.84 -13.89
CA ILE A 106 -5.79 -5.60 -12.52
C ILE A 106 -6.77 -6.68 -12.05
N GLU A 107 -7.74 -7.08 -12.87
CA GLU A 107 -8.68 -8.16 -12.53
C GLU A 107 -7.96 -9.49 -12.24
N ARG A 108 -6.91 -9.81 -13.01
CA ARG A 108 -6.09 -11.01 -12.76
C ARG A 108 -5.33 -10.91 -11.44
N GLU A 109 -4.76 -9.74 -11.12
CA GLU A 109 -4.04 -9.53 -9.86
C GLU A 109 -4.98 -9.56 -8.64
N VAL A 110 -6.21 -9.03 -8.75
CA VAL A 110 -7.22 -9.15 -7.68
C VAL A 110 -7.55 -10.62 -7.41
N LYS A 111 -7.83 -11.40 -8.45
CA LYS A 111 -8.08 -12.86 -8.32
C LYS A 111 -6.87 -13.58 -7.71
N ARG A 112 -5.65 -13.19 -8.09
CA ARG A 112 -4.42 -13.76 -7.55
C ARG A 112 -4.28 -13.47 -6.06
N LYS A 113 -4.56 -12.24 -5.62
CA LYS A 113 -4.56 -11.85 -4.20
C LYS A 113 -5.54 -12.71 -3.41
N GLU A 114 -6.77 -12.85 -3.89
CA GLU A 114 -7.81 -13.68 -3.24
C GLU A 114 -7.36 -15.13 -3.09
N PHE A 115 -6.79 -15.71 -4.16
CA PHE A 115 -6.24 -17.06 -4.10
C PHE A 115 -5.12 -17.20 -3.07
N VAL A 116 -4.16 -16.28 -3.04
CA VAL A 116 -3.05 -16.31 -2.07
C VAL A 116 -3.57 -16.17 -0.64
N SER A 117 -4.51 -15.24 -0.40
CA SER A 117 -5.14 -15.05 0.90
C SER A 117 -5.88 -16.30 1.37
N MET A 118 -6.68 -16.91 0.49
CA MET A 118 -7.39 -18.16 0.79
C MET A 118 -6.40 -19.28 1.16
N ARG A 119 -5.30 -19.40 0.42
CA ARG A 119 -4.25 -20.39 0.71
C ARG A 119 -3.54 -20.14 2.04
N TRP A 120 -3.34 -18.89 2.44
CA TRP A 120 -2.79 -18.57 3.75
C TRP A 120 -3.74 -18.98 4.87
N ASN A 121 -5.03 -18.67 4.74
CA ASN A 121 -6.04 -19.07 5.72
C ASN A 121 -6.11 -20.59 5.90
N LEU A 122 -6.03 -21.36 4.80
CA LEU A 122 -5.99 -22.83 4.88
C LEU A 122 -4.77 -23.34 5.64
N ARG A 123 -3.58 -22.80 5.36
CA ARG A 123 -2.35 -23.18 6.08
C ARG A 123 -2.42 -22.81 7.56
N GLU A 124 -3.05 -21.69 7.87
CA GLU A 124 -3.25 -21.25 9.25
C GLU A 124 -4.23 -22.18 9.98
N GLN A 125 -5.33 -22.57 9.35
CA GLN A 125 -6.27 -23.56 9.89
C GLN A 125 -5.61 -24.93 10.10
N GLU A 126 -4.86 -25.43 9.13
CA GLU A 126 -4.10 -26.69 9.25
C GLU A 126 -3.11 -26.64 10.43
N LYS A 127 -2.42 -25.51 10.61
CA LYS A 127 -1.51 -25.30 11.73
C LYS A 127 -2.26 -25.32 13.07
N ILE A 128 -3.39 -24.61 13.17
CA ILE A 128 -4.23 -24.59 14.38
C ILE A 128 -4.74 -26.00 14.71
N GLU A 129 -5.18 -26.76 13.72
CA GLU A 129 -5.67 -28.13 13.89
C GLU A 129 -4.55 -29.08 14.36
N GLN A 130 -3.36 -29.00 13.75
CA GLN A 130 -2.19 -29.77 14.17
C GLN A 130 -1.75 -29.43 15.60
N GLU A 131 -1.74 -28.14 15.96
CA GLU A 131 -1.44 -27.71 17.33
C GLU A 131 -2.50 -28.20 18.32
N ALA A 132 -3.78 -28.17 17.95
CA ALA A 132 -4.88 -28.69 18.78
C ALA A 132 -4.77 -30.21 18.96
N GLU A 133 -4.45 -30.96 17.90
CA GLU A 133 -4.22 -32.41 17.98
C GLU A 133 -2.99 -32.74 18.85
N ASN A 134 -1.90 -32.00 18.71
CA ASN A 134 -0.71 -32.16 19.54
C ASN A 134 -1.00 -31.88 21.02
N LYS A 135 -1.79 -30.84 21.34
CA LYS A 135 -2.26 -30.56 22.71
C LYS A 135 -3.11 -31.71 23.26
N ARG A 136 -4.03 -32.27 22.46
CA ARG A 136 -4.83 -33.46 22.82
C ARG A 136 -3.94 -34.67 23.10
N ARG A 137 -2.96 -34.96 22.22
CA ARG A 137 -2.01 -36.08 22.38
C ARG A 137 -1.10 -35.90 23.61
N ALA A 138 -0.75 -34.66 23.95
CA ALA A 138 0.04 -34.33 25.14
C ALA A 138 -0.78 -34.33 26.45
N GLY A 139 -2.07 -34.66 26.42
CA GLY A 139 -2.93 -34.68 27.62
C GLY A 139 -3.22 -33.30 28.22
N LEU A 140 -2.89 -32.22 27.51
CA LEU A 140 -3.28 -30.87 27.88
C LEU A 140 -4.76 -30.68 27.51
N ALA A 141 -5.60 -30.35 28.50
CA ALA A 141 -7.01 -30.05 28.24
C ALA A 141 -7.10 -29.00 27.13
N PRO A 142 -7.99 -29.18 26.13
CA PRO A 142 -8.12 -28.20 25.06
C PRO A 142 -8.45 -26.84 25.66
N ALA A 143 -7.70 -25.80 25.27
CA ALA A 143 -8.12 -24.43 25.52
C ALA A 143 -9.49 -24.27 24.86
N VAL A 144 -10.53 -24.17 25.68
CA VAL A 144 -11.90 -23.99 25.20
C VAL A 144 -11.92 -22.72 24.37
N MET A 145 -12.11 -22.87 23.06
CA MET A 145 -12.38 -21.75 22.17
C MET A 145 -13.80 -21.31 22.50
N LEU A 146 -13.92 -20.26 23.32
CA LEU A 146 -15.19 -19.66 23.67
C LEU A 146 -15.86 -19.13 22.39
N SER A 147 -17.17 -19.37 22.26
CA SER A 147 -17.95 -18.79 21.17
C SER A 147 -17.93 -17.25 21.25
N ASN A 148 -18.22 -16.56 20.15
CA ASN A 148 -18.28 -15.09 20.14
C ASN A 148 -19.25 -14.54 21.21
N GLU A 149 -20.35 -15.24 21.49
CA GLU A 149 -21.29 -14.85 22.54
C GLU A 149 -20.69 -14.99 23.95
N GLU A 150 -19.93 -16.06 24.18
CA GLU A 150 -19.26 -16.30 25.47
C GLU A 150 -18.10 -15.32 25.69
N ILE A 151 -17.40 -14.90 24.64
CA ILE A 151 -16.37 -13.85 24.70
C ILE A 151 -17.01 -12.53 25.12
N ILE A 152 -18.10 -12.13 24.46
CA ILE A 152 -18.82 -10.88 24.78
C ILE A 152 -19.35 -10.90 26.22
N GLN A 153 -19.88 -12.04 26.69
CA GLN A 153 -20.32 -12.17 28.07
C GLN A 153 -19.17 -12.04 29.07
N LYS A 154 -18.02 -12.66 28.77
CA LYS A 154 -16.83 -12.56 29.60
C LYS A 154 -16.30 -11.12 29.65
N GLU A 155 -16.22 -10.45 28.51
CA GLU A 155 -15.81 -9.05 28.41
C GLU A 155 -16.76 -8.13 29.19
N LYS A 156 -18.08 -8.39 29.12
CA LYS A 156 -19.07 -7.64 29.91
C LYS A 156 -18.87 -7.83 31.41
N LEU A 157 -18.63 -9.08 31.85
CA LEU A 157 -18.33 -9.40 33.25
C LEU A 157 -17.04 -8.72 33.74
N GLU A 158 -15.99 -8.74 32.92
CA GLU A 158 -14.73 -8.05 33.22
C GLU A 158 -14.94 -6.53 33.31
N TYR A 159 -15.77 -5.94 32.45
CA TYR A 159 -16.10 -4.52 32.48
C TYR A 159 -16.93 -4.13 33.71
N GLU A 160 -17.92 -4.93 34.11
CA GLU A 160 -18.69 -4.71 35.34
C GLU A 160 -17.78 -4.81 36.58
N LYS A 161 -16.83 -5.75 36.58
CA LYS A 161 -15.83 -5.86 37.63
C LYS A 161 -14.95 -4.62 37.71
N TYR A 162 -14.43 -4.15 36.57
CA TYR A 162 -13.66 -2.91 36.48
C TYR A 162 -14.43 -1.71 37.06
N LEU A 163 -15.69 -1.52 36.64
CA LEU A 163 -16.55 -0.45 37.16
C LEU A 163 -16.73 -0.53 38.68
N SER A 164 -16.90 -1.73 39.23
CA SER A 164 -17.03 -1.93 40.68
C SER A 164 -15.75 -1.56 41.43
N GLU A 165 -14.59 -1.92 40.87
CA GLU A 165 -13.27 -1.61 41.44
C GLU A 165 -12.98 -0.11 41.35
N GLU A 166 -13.29 0.51 40.21
CA GLU A 166 -13.16 1.96 40.00
C GLU A 166 -14.06 2.74 40.96
N HIS A 167 -15.32 2.34 41.12
CA HIS A 167 -16.24 2.98 42.06
C HIS A 167 -15.75 2.85 43.51
N THR A 168 -15.23 1.67 43.89
CA THR A 168 -14.64 1.44 45.21
C THR A 168 -13.39 2.29 45.43
N PHE A 169 -12.54 2.40 44.41
CA PHE A 169 -11.32 3.21 44.41
C PHE A 169 -11.64 4.71 44.55
N LEU A 170 -12.61 5.22 43.78
CA LEU A 170 -13.07 6.61 43.86
C LEU A 170 -13.69 6.94 45.22
N ARG A 171 -14.45 6.01 45.80
CA ARG A 171 -14.96 6.12 47.18
C ARG A 171 -13.82 6.20 48.18
N SER A 172 -12.77 5.38 48.03
CA SER A 172 -11.61 5.41 48.93
C SER A 172 -10.82 6.73 48.88
N LEU A 173 -10.87 7.42 47.74
CA LEU A 173 -10.26 8.74 47.54
C LEU A 173 -11.16 9.91 47.97
N GLY A 174 -12.40 9.63 48.38
CA GLY A 174 -13.37 10.67 48.76
C GLY A 174 -13.86 11.53 47.59
N LEU A 175 -13.78 11.01 46.36
CA LEU A 175 -14.14 11.74 45.14
C LEU A 175 -15.59 11.50 44.68
N VAL A 176 -16.31 10.59 45.35
CA VAL A 176 -17.71 10.23 45.07
C VAL A 176 -18.45 10.17 46.41
N GLU A 177 -19.56 10.90 46.52
CA GLU A 177 -20.43 10.92 47.71
C GLU A 177 -21.26 9.62 47.80
N GLU A 178 -21.61 9.20 49.03
CA GLU A 178 -22.55 8.09 49.21
C GLU A 178 -23.92 8.52 48.71
N ASP A 179 -24.32 8.04 47.53
CA ASP A 179 -25.71 8.13 47.09
C ASP A 179 -26.59 7.30 48.05
N ASP A 180 -27.51 7.98 48.75
CA ASP A 180 -28.58 7.43 49.62
C ASP A 180 -29.53 6.46 48.88
#